data_AF-A0A011PSE3-F1
#
_entry.id   AF-A0A011PSE3-F1
#
_cell.length_a   1.000
_cell.length_b   1.000
_cell.length_c   1.000
_cell.angle_alpha   90.00
_cell.angle_beta   90.00
_cell.angle_gamma   90.00
#
_symmetry.space_group_name_H-M   'P 1'
#
loop_
_entity.id
_entity.type
_entity.pdbx_description
1 polymer ?
#
loop_
_entity_poly.entity_id
_entity_poly.type
_entity_poly.pdbx_seq_one_letter_code
_entity_poly.pdbx_strand_id
1 'polypeptide(L)'
;MPDHSWTCPACHCANAVATEACRECGAPAATAPEPGDPLPADRHDLPVAGDLSPARQVSGQGGQSGQPGETFFPSRESPLAKARIYVFGGLAAGFAIVIAKQGAFSSELLLTLSMLLLFALPIWLHFRNQLRFGQAMVTLSDEAIEAPNLAAKEKTLRWADVDSIALDLNQVTPVLAFHLKEVDGFRSNRKSWAGSNPSKPTLGLSAFSPADQERLLDAVRRRHRRAMGGSAPESAAMGNELREKREFQERIKALQPYTWATHALIAANIMIWLVTLLYGAEFSRTAAEKLLLWGGNAASEVQKGEWWRLLSALFLHGGLFHLAMNMLGLYTAGMIVERIYGPRLFLIIYLGSGLLGSALSLHFAAQQAVSVGASGAVFGVAGALLAAVFQHRDKLARSFSKQTQAGIGFFVLYSLVQGFGQSGIDNAAHAGGLLAGCLAAFILPERFDLDRYRTVFASRAIAVLAILGLVTVGLAAMAPLATVDLGRSLASSQLPLLERAVGRF
;
A
#
# COMPACT_ATOMS: atom_id res chain seq x y z
N MET A 1 19.33 -51.44 2.20
CA MET A 1 17.87 -51.40 2.04
C MET A 1 17.43 -50.04 2.54
N PRO A 2 16.72 -49.20 1.77
CA PRO A 2 16.34 -47.89 2.26
C PRO A 2 15.14 -48.02 3.21
N ASP A 3 15.28 -47.45 4.40
CA ASP A 3 14.18 -47.22 5.35
C ASP A 3 13.17 -46.26 4.72
N HIS A 4 12.06 -46.79 4.24
CA HIS A 4 10.91 -45.99 3.80
C HIS A 4 10.01 -45.73 4.99
N SER A 5 10.39 -44.75 5.82
CA SER A 5 9.48 -44.17 6.80
C SER A 5 8.42 -43.36 6.06
N TRP A 6 7.16 -43.73 6.24
CA TRP A 6 5.99 -43.03 5.71
C TRP A 6 5.12 -42.55 6.87
N THR A 7 4.69 -41.30 6.82
CA THR A 7 3.75 -40.70 7.79
C THR A 7 2.33 -40.78 7.27
N CYS A 8 1.43 -41.37 8.07
CA CYS A 8 0.03 -41.47 7.69
C CYS A 8 -0.65 -40.09 7.66
N PRO A 9 -1.25 -39.67 6.54
CA PRO A 9 -1.86 -38.33 6.43
C PRO A 9 -3.12 -38.16 7.31
N ALA A 10 -3.77 -39.25 7.72
CA ALA A 10 -4.97 -39.18 8.55
C ALA A 10 -4.67 -38.90 10.04
N CYS A 11 -3.60 -39.49 10.59
CA CYS A 11 -3.28 -39.40 12.03
C CYS A 11 -1.86 -38.91 12.35
N HIS A 12 -1.01 -38.69 11.33
CA HIS A 12 0.36 -38.15 11.45
C HIS A 12 1.29 -38.96 12.37
N CYS A 13 1.01 -40.27 12.52
CA CYS A 13 1.85 -41.15 13.30
C CYS A 13 3.17 -41.41 12.55
N ALA A 14 4.31 -41.25 13.24
CA ALA A 14 5.64 -41.49 12.69
C ALA A 14 6.04 -42.97 12.92
N ASN A 15 6.60 -43.61 11.89
CA ASN A 15 7.00 -45.04 11.83
C ASN A 15 5.91 -46.05 11.44
N ALA A 16 5.09 -45.74 10.42
CA ALA A 16 4.28 -46.77 9.75
C ALA A 16 5.05 -47.35 8.55
N VAL A 17 5.12 -48.69 8.46
CA VAL A 17 5.68 -49.39 7.29
C VAL A 17 4.61 -49.39 6.19
N ALA A 18 4.96 -48.91 4.99
CA ALA A 18 4.02 -48.61 3.90
C ALA A 18 3.13 -49.79 3.45
N THR A 19 3.50 -51.02 3.80
CA THR A 19 2.82 -52.26 3.39
C THR A 19 1.76 -52.76 4.39
N GLU A 20 1.61 -52.15 5.57
CA GLU A 20 0.57 -52.51 6.55
C GLU A 20 -0.43 -51.36 6.78
N ALA A 21 -1.69 -51.71 7.02
CA ALA A 21 -2.72 -50.75 7.39
C ALA A 21 -2.42 -50.13 8.77
N CYS A 22 -2.65 -48.82 8.93
CA CYS A 22 -2.34 -48.12 10.17
C CYS A 22 -3.26 -48.59 11.31
N ARG A 23 -2.72 -49.23 12.35
CA ARG A 23 -3.51 -49.84 13.44
C ARG A 23 -4.31 -48.83 14.28
N GLU A 24 -3.88 -47.57 14.34
CA GLU A 24 -4.57 -46.55 15.15
C GLU A 24 -5.80 -45.95 14.47
N CYS A 25 -5.79 -45.79 13.14
CA CYS A 25 -6.87 -45.13 12.40
C CYS A 25 -7.54 -46.03 11.35
N GLY A 26 -7.06 -47.26 11.16
CA GLY A 26 -7.60 -48.22 10.19
C GLY A 26 -7.37 -47.85 8.73
N ALA A 27 -6.51 -46.87 8.43
CA ALA A 27 -6.25 -46.43 7.06
C ALA A 27 -5.59 -47.56 6.23
N PRO A 28 -6.06 -47.83 4.99
CA PRO A 28 -5.53 -48.90 4.15
C PRO A 28 -4.07 -48.66 3.76
N ALA A 29 -3.30 -49.75 3.60
CA ALA A 29 -1.91 -49.68 3.15
C ALA A 29 -1.81 -49.03 1.76
N ALA A 30 -0.80 -48.19 1.54
CA ALA A 30 -0.62 -47.50 0.27
C ALA A 30 -0.07 -48.46 -0.80
N THR A 31 -0.89 -48.85 -1.78
CA THR A 31 -0.43 -49.59 -2.96
C THR A 31 0.28 -48.63 -3.93
N ALA A 32 1.50 -48.97 -4.34
CA ALA A 32 2.22 -48.23 -5.37
C ALA A 32 1.46 -48.24 -6.72
N PRO A 33 1.47 -47.14 -7.49
CA PRO A 33 0.73 -47.08 -8.75
C PRO A 33 1.50 -47.76 -9.89
N GLU A 34 0.84 -48.63 -10.67
CA GLU A 34 1.34 -49.07 -11.98
C GLU A 34 1.10 -47.98 -13.05
N PRO A 35 1.97 -47.86 -14.07
CA PRO A 35 1.85 -46.81 -15.08
C PRO A 35 0.88 -47.25 -16.18
N GLY A 36 -0.32 -46.66 -16.27
CA GLY A 36 -1.08 -46.78 -17.53
C GLY A 36 -2.59 -46.57 -17.57
N ASP A 37 -3.29 -46.07 -16.54
CA ASP A 37 -4.74 -45.83 -16.65
C ASP A 37 -5.18 -44.43 -16.17
N PRO A 38 -6.15 -43.79 -16.85
CA PRO A 38 -6.60 -42.43 -16.53
C PRO A 38 -7.49 -42.40 -15.28
N LEU A 39 -7.15 -41.53 -14.33
CA LEU A 39 -7.84 -41.38 -13.05
C LEU A 39 -9.30 -40.88 -13.22
N PRO A 40 -10.28 -41.52 -12.54
CA PRO A 40 -11.65 -41.02 -12.45
C PRO A 40 -11.79 -39.93 -11.36
N ALA A 41 -12.80 -39.09 -11.53
CA ALA A 41 -13.18 -38.04 -10.61
C ALA A 41 -14.02 -38.60 -9.44
N ASP A 42 -13.49 -38.52 -8.22
CA ASP A 42 -14.26 -38.74 -6.97
C ASP A 42 -14.38 -37.39 -6.24
N ARG A 43 -15.57 -36.84 -5.97
CA ARG A 43 -16.61 -37.26 -5.01
C ARG A 43 -16.05 -37.69 -3.65
N HIS A 44 -16.01 -36.74 -2.72
CA HIS A 44 -16.11 -37.04 -1.29
C HIS A 44 -17.07 -36.07 -0.60
N ASP A 45 -18.29 -36.56 -0.39
CA ASP A 45 -19.17 -36.20 0.71
C ASP A 45 -18.66 -36.91 1.98
N LEU A 46 -18.42 -36.18 3.07
CA LEU A 46 -18.61 -36.65 4.45
C LEU A 46 -18.95 -35.45 5.36
N PRO A 47 -19.77 -35.66 6.42
CA PRO A 47 -20.56 -34.62 7.06
C PRO A 47 -19.82 -33.95 8.22
N VAL A 48 -20.02 -32.64 8.40
CA VAL A 48 -19.64 -31.92 9.62
C VAL A 48 -20.90 -31.53 10.39
N ALA A 49 -20.86 -31.85 11.68
CA ALA A 49 -21.92 -31.70 12.65
C ALA A 49 -22.30 -30.23 12.91
N GLY A 50 -23.62 -30.00 12.95
CA GLY A 50 -24.36 -29.18 13.91
C GLY A 50 -23.82 -27.80 14.26
N ASP A 51 -24.41 -26.78 13.63
CA ASP A 51 -24.71 -25.54 14.36
C ASP A 51 -26.17 -25.15 14.09
N LEU A 52 -26.95 -25.14 15.17
CA LEU A 52 -28.40 -24.89 15.17
C LEU A 52 -28.63 -23.38 15.28
N SER A 53 -29.25 -22.79 14.27
CA SER A 53 -30.00 -21.52 14.44
C SER A 53 -31.14 -21.42 13.41
N PRO A 54 -32.30 -20.86 13.80
CA PRO A 54 -33.58 -21.30 13.30
C PRO A 54 -33.93 -20.67 11.94
N ALA A 55 -34.31 -21.53 11.00
CA ALA A 55 -34.97 -21.13 9.76
C ALA A 55 -36.32 -20.50 10.08
N ARG A 56 -36.45 -19.20 9.78
CA ARG A 56 -37.75 -18.51 9.73
C ARG A 56 -38.35 -18.82 8.36
N GLN A 57 -39.12 -19.90 8.26
CA GLN A 57 -39.97 -20.18 7.10
C GLN A 57 -41.05 -19.09 7.02
N VAL A 58 -40.98 -18.27 5.97
CA VAL A 58 -42.11 -17.47 5.50
C VAL A 58 -42.68 -18.23 4.30
N SER A 59 -43.80 -18.91 4.54
CA SER A 59 -44.63 -19.53 3.51
C SER A 59 -45.32 -18.44 2.69
N GLY A 60 -45.07 -18.41 1.38
CA GLY A 60 -45.85 -17.66 0.41
C GLY A 60 -45.99 -18.48 -0.86
N GLN A 61 -47.18 -19.05 -1.10
CA GLN A 61 -47.55 -19.64 -2.36
C GLN A 61 -47.77 -18.55 -3.42
N GLY A 62 -47.28 -18.79 -4.64
CA GLY A 62 -47.78 -18.13 -5.84
C GLY A 62 -46.71 -17.66 -6.84
N GLY A 63 -46.55 -18.40 -7.93
CA GLY A 63 -46.25 -17.81 -9.25
C GLY A 63 -44.81 -17.77 -9.73
N GLN A 64 -44.56 -18.56 -10.77
CA GLN A 64 -43.57 -18.41 -11.84
C GLN A 64 -42.10 -18.79 -11.57
N SER A 65 -41.62 -19.65 -12.46
CA SER A 65 -40.29 -20.21 -12.59
C SER A 65 -39.22 -19.17 -12.90
N GLY A 66 -38.30 -18.96 -11.97
CA GLY A 66 -37.01 -18.28 -12.17
C GLY A 66 -36.03 -18.82 -11.14
N GLN A 67 -34.77 -19.06 -11.51
CA GLN A 67 -33.75 -19.48 -10.53
C GLN A 67 -33.66 -18.43 -9.42
N PRO A 68 -33.46 -18.82 -8.14
CA PRO A 68 -33.31 -17.84 -7.06
C PRO A 68 -32.11 -16.93 -7.35
N GLY A 69 -32.33 -15.61 -7.31
CA GLY A 69 -31.28 -14.62 -7.57
C GLY A 69 -30.05 -14.83 -6.67
N GLU A 70 -28.85 -14.63 -7.22
CA GLU A 70 -27.60 -14.76 -6.47
C GLU A 70 -27.38 -13.48 -5.64
N THR A 71 -27.14 -13.63 -4.33
CA THR A 71 -26.90 -12.50 -3.42
C THR A 71 -25.49 -12.53 -2.85
N PHE A 72 -24.90 -11.36 -2.69
CA PHE A 72 -23.54 -11.17 -2.19
C PHE A 72 -23.53 -10.24 -0.98
N PHE A 73 -22.79 -10.64 0.04
CA PHE A 73 -22.71 -9.96 1.32
C PHE A 73 -21.31 -9.40 1.56
N PRO A 74 -21.17 -8.30 2.33
CA PRO A 74 -19.86 -7.78 2.68
C PRO A 74 -19.16 -8.74 3.65
N SER A 75 -17.87 -8.98 3.42
CA SER A 75 -17.07 -9.89 4.24
C SER A 75 -16.24 -9.14 5.28
N ARG A 76 -16.11 -9.71 6.49
CA ARG A 76 -15.18 -9.21 7.53
C ARG A 76 -13.71 -9.38 7.11
N GLU A 77 -13.44 -10.30 6.19
CA GLU A 77 -12.10 -10.54 5.65
C GLU A 77 -11.77 -9.64 4.46
N SER A 78 -12.75 -8.86 3.99
CA SER A 78 -12.57 -7.95 2.85
C SER A 78 -11.50 -6.89 3.13
N PRO A 79 -10.79 -6.42 2.08
CA PRO A 79 -9.80 -5.35 2.22
C PRO A 79 -10.38 -4.10 2.90
N LEU A 80 -11.62 -3.74 2.57
CA LEU A 80 -12.28 -2.56 3.13
C LEU A 80 -12.60 -2.74 4.63
N ALA A 81 -13.03 -3.93 5.06
CA ALA A 81 -13.28 -4.20 6.47
C ALA A 81 -12.00 -4.10 7.33
N LYS A 82 -10.87 -4.59 6.79
CA LYS A 82 -9.55 -4.45 7.43
C LYS A 82 -9.11 -2.99 7.50
N ALA A 83 -9.23 -2.25 6.39
CA ALA A 83 -8.88 -0.83 6.34
C ALA A 83 -9.64 0.00 7.38
N ARG A 84 -10.93 -0.30 7.61
CA ARG A 84 -11.75 0.37 8.64
C ARG A 84 -11.12 0.27 10.03
N ILE A 85 -10.62 -0.91 10.40
CA ILE A 85 -10.02 -1.14 11.72
C ILE A 85 -8.79 -0.25 11.90
N TYR A 86 -7.90 -0.19 10.90
CA TYR A 86 -6.69 0.62 10.97
C TYR A 86 -7.00 2.12 11.02
N VAL A 87 -7.95 2.61 10.22
CA VAL A 87 -8.31 4.03 10.19
C VAL A 87 -8.86 4.49 11.53
N PHE A 88 -9.86 3.78 12.08
CA PHE A 88 -10.46 4.19 13.35
C PHE A 88 -9.58 3.88 14.57
N GLY A 89 -8.79 2.79 14.52
CA GLY A 89 -7.79 2.50 15.54
C GLY A 89 -6.69 3.57 15.59
N GLY A 90 -6.19 4.00 14.43
CA GLY A 90 -5.19 5.05 14.32
C GLY A 90 -5.72 6.42 14.79
N LEU A 91 -6.95 6.78 14.42
CA LEU A 91 -7.60 7.99 14.90
C LEU A 91 -7.76 8.00 16.43
N ALA A 92 -8.19 6.89 17.02
CA ALA A 92 -8.32 6.75 18.47
C ALA A 92 -6.97 6.87 19.19
N ALA A 93 -5.93 6.22 18.66
CA ALA A 93 -4.59 6.31 19.21
C ALA A 93 -4.02 7.74 19.11
N GLY A 94 -4.18 8.40 17.97
CA GLY A 94 -3.76 9.80 17.78
C GLY A 94 -4.48 10.74 18.73
N PHE A 95 -5.79 10.55 18.92
CA PHE A 95 -6.61 11.31 19.87
C PHE A 95 -6.11 11.15 21.31
N ALA A 96 -5.82 9.91 21.73
CA ALA A 96 -5.30 9.63 23.07
C ALA A 96 -3.95 10.31 23.33
N ILE A 97 -3.04 10.29 22.35
CA ILE A 97 -1.72 10.96 22.46
C ILE A 97 -1.87 12.47 22.60
N VAL A 98 -2.74 13.08 21.80
CA VAL A 98 -2.96 14.53 21.83
C VAL A 98 -3.55 14.97 23.18
N ILE A 99 -4.54 14.23 23.71
CA ILE A 99 -5.12 14.52 25.03
C ILE A 99 -4.10 14.34 26.15
N ALA A 100 -3.34 13.24 26.14
CA ALA A 100 -2.34 12.94 27.15
C ALA A 100 -1.26 14.02 27.25
N LYS A 101 -0.94 14.68 26.13
CA LYS A 101 0.15 15.67 26.06
C LYS A 101 -0.28 17.09 26.44
N GLN A 102 -1.52 17.48 26.14
CA GLN A 102 -1.90 18.88 26.32
C GLN A 102 -2.30 19.25 27.76
N GLY A 103 -2.64 18.28 28.62
CA GLY A 103 -2.88 18.49 30.06
C GLY A 103 -4.06 19.40 30.44
N ALA A 104 -4.52 20.24 29.51
CA ALA A 104 -5.64 21.17 29.59
C ALA A 104 -6.25 21.38 28.19
N PHE A 105 -7.55 21.70 28.12
CA PHE A 105 -8.21 22.06 26.86
C PHE A 105 -7.71 23.41 26.36
N SER A 106 -6.72 23.40 25.44
CA SER A 106 -6.30 24.60 24.71
C SER A 106 -7.22 24.85 23.50
N SER A 107 -7.22 26.07 22.96
CA SER A 107 -7.89 26.39 21.69
C SER A 107 -7.31 25.58 20.53
N GLU A 108 -6.01 25.25 20.56
CA GLU A 108 -5.38 24.38 19.56
C GLU A 108 -5.84 22.92 19.66
N LEU A 109 -6.09 22.41 20.87
CA LEU A 109 -6.70 21.10 21.08
C LEU A 109 -8.07 21.05 20.41
N LEU A 110 -8.93 22.04 20.73
CA LEU A 110 -10.28 22.12 20.19
C LEU A 110 -10.28 22.23 18.67
N LEU A 111 -9.36 22.99 18.08
CA LEU A 111 -9.21 23.08 16.63
C LEU A 111 -8.76 21.74 16.02
N THR A 112 -7.78 21.07 16.63
CA THR A 112 -7.28 19.77 16.17
C THR A 112 -8.39 18.70 16.24
N LEU A 113 -9.13 18.67 17.34
CA LEU A 113 -10.23 17.73 17.56
C LEU A 113 -11.40 17.98 16.59
N SER A 114 -11.75 19.24 16.36
CA SER A 114 -12.80 19.61 15.41
C SER A 114 -12.41 19.29 13.97
N MET A 115 -11.15 19.50 13.57
CA MET A 115 -10.66 19.04 12.26
C MET A 115 -10.70 17.51 12.13
N LEU A 116 -10.23 16.77 13.15
CA LEU A 116 -10.29 15.29 13.13
C LEU A 116 -11.74 14.78 13.00
N LEU A 117 -12.69 15.36 13.73
CA LEU A 117 -14.11 15.02 13.62
C LEU A 117 -14.69 15.34 12.24
N LEU A 118 -14.33 16.50 11.66
CA LEU A 118 -14.76 16.92 10.34
C LEU A 118 -14.32 15.93 9.24
N PHE A 119 -13.14 15.32 9.38
CA PHE A 119 -12.67 14.29 8.45
C PHE A 119 -13.16 12.88 8.81
N ALA A 120 -13.30 12.55 10.10
CA ALA A 120 -13.71 11.22 10.56
C ALA A 120 -15.17 10.90 10.22
N LEU A 121 -16.07 11.87 10.28
CA LEU A 121 -17.50 11.64 10.03
C LEU A 121 -17.79 11.22 8.57
N PRO A 122 -17.30 11.93 7.52
CA PRO A 122 -17.44 11.48 6.14
C PRO A 122 -16.83 10.10 5.88
N ILE A 123 -15.65 9.84 6.46
CA ILE A 123 -14.96 8.54 6.34
C ILE A 123 -15.80 7.43 6.99
N TRP A 124 -16.36 7.68 8.17
CA TRP A 124 -17.24 6.73 8.85
C TRP A 124 -18.51 6.46 8.06
N LEU A 125 -19.15 7.50 7.52
CA LEU A 125 -20.33 7.35 6.66
C LEU A 125 -20.00 6.54 5.40
N HIS A 126 -18.82 6.77 4.80
CA HIS A 126 -18.35 5.98 3.66
C HIS A 126 -18.22 4.49 4.02
N PHE A 127 -17.49 4.16 5.10
CA PHE A 127 -17.35 2.78 5.55
C PHE A 127 -18.69 2.13 5.91
N ARG A 128 -19.57 2.86 6.61
CA ARG A 128 -20.90 2.37 7.00
C ARG A 128 -21.76 2.06 5.77
N ASN A 129 -21.68 2.88 4.72
CA ASN A 129 -22.43 2.66 3.50
C ASN A 129 -21.91 1.48 2.67
N GLN A 130 -20.61 1.19 2.73
CA GLN A 130 -19.99 0.11 1.97
C GLN A 130 -19.93 -1.24 2.72
N LEU A 131 -19.98 -1.23 4.06
CA LEU A 131 -19.89 -2.42 4.91
C LEU A 131 -21.16 -2.63 5.75
N ARG A 132 -22.28 -2.90 5.07
CA ARG A 132 -23.57 -3.20 5.70
C ARG A 132 -23.66 -4.68 6.08
N PHE A 133 -22.96 -5.07 7.15
CA PHE A 133 -23.00 -6.45 7.63
C PHE A 133 -24.44 -6.91 7.92
N GLY A 134 -24.80 -8.09 7.44
CA GLY A 134 -26.16 -8.65 7.55
C GLY A 134 -27.15 -8.17 6.48
N GLN A 135 -26.75 -7.29 5.55
CA GLN A 135 -27.56 -6.89 4.40
C GLN A 135 -26.88 -7.30 3.08
N ALA A 136 -27.69 -7.70 2.09
CA ALA A 136 -27.19 -7.97 0.75
C ALA A 136 -26.67 -6.67 0.13
N MET A 137 -25.43 -6.71 -0.36
CA MET A 137 -24.78 -5.57 -1.02
C MET A 137 -24.92 -5.63 -2.53
N VAL A 138 -25.05 -6.83 -3.09
CA VAL A 138 -25.39 -7.05 -4.50
C VAL A 138 -26.39 -8.18 -4.60
N THR A 139 -27.47 -7.96 -5.33
CA THR A 139 -28.43 -8.98 -5.73
C THR A 139 -28.46 -9.06 -7.24
N LEU A 140 -28.25 -10.25 -7.79
CA LEU A 140 -28.28 -10.51 -9.22
C LEU A 140 -29.51 -11.34 -9.57
N SER A 141 -30.44 -10.73 -10.30
CA SER A 141 -31.54 -11.44 -10.98
C SER A 141 -31.18 -11.72 -12.43
N ASP A 142 -32.01 -12.48 -13.13
CA ASP A 142 -31.82 -12.74 -14.56
C ASP A 142 -32.02 -11.48 -15.42
N GLU A 143 -32.66 -10.44 -14.87
CA GLU A 143 -33.02 -9.20 -15.59
C GLU A 143 -32.15 -8.00 -15.21
N ALA A 144 -31.65 -7.94 -13.97
CA ALA A 144 -30.93 -6.79 -13.46
C ALA A 144 -29.89 -7.13 -12.38
N ILE A 145 -29.01 -6.16 -12.12
CA ILE A 145 -28.19 -6.07 -10.92
C ILE A 145 -28.73 -4.98 -10.00
N GLU A 146 -28.88 -5.30 -8.73
CA GLU A 146 -29.27 -4.37 -7.68
C GLU A 146 -28.15 -4.25 -6.66
N ALA A 147 -27.70 -3.03 -6.39
CA ALA A 147 -26.65 -2.79 -5.41
C ALA A 147 -26.82 -1.41 -4.76
N PRO A 148 -26.99 -1.32 -3.42
CA PRO A 148 -27.16 -0.04 -2.72
C PRO A 148 -25.97 0.91 -2.90
N ASN A 149 -24.77 0.36 -3.11
CA ASN A 149 -23.53 1.10 -3.33
C ASN A 149 -23.21 1.32 -4.81
N LEU A 150 -24.10 0.99 -5.74
CA LEU A 150 -23.94 1.32 -7.15
C LEU A 150 -23.86 2.85 -7.29
N ALA A 151 -22.80 3.34 -7.92
CA ALA A 151 -22.58 4.76 -8.17
C ALA A 151 -23.42 5.26 -9.36
N ALA A 152 -24.72 5.03 -9.30
CA ALA A 152 -25.73 5.48 -10.24
C ALA A 152 -26.92 6.14 -9.51
N LYS A 153 -27.71 6.89 -10.28
CA LYS A 153 -28.95 7.53 -9.80
C LYS A 153 -29.93 6.46 -9.31
N GLU A 154 -30.10 5.41 -10.11
CA GLU A 154 -30.85 4.21 -9.74
C GLU A 154 -29.89 3.18 -9.16
N LYS A 155 -30.35 2.43 -8.14
CA LYS A 155 -29.58 1.35 -7.51
C LYS A 155 -29.79 -0.01 -8.16
N THR A 156 -30.53 -0.01 -9.26
CA THR A 156 -30.85 -1.15 -10.10
C THR A 156 -30.39 -0.83 -11.51
N LEU A 157 -29.78 -1.81 -12.18
CA LEU A 157 -29.34 -1.67 -13.56
C LEU A 157 -29.73 -2.92 -14.34
N ARG A 158 -30.53 -2.74 -15.40
CA ARG A 158 -30.98 -3.87 -16.24
C ARG A 158 -29.87 -4.33 -17.15
N TRP A 159 -29.73 -5.64 -17.32
CA TRP A 159 -28.69 -6.19 -18.21
C TRP A 159 -28.86 -5.75 -19.66
N ALA A 160 -30.11 -5.53 -20.10
CA ALA A 160 -30.43 -5.07 -21.45
C ALA A 160 -29.84 -3.69 -21.79
N ASP A 161 -29.70 -2.83 -20.78
CA ASP A 161 -29.22 -1.45 -20.93
C ASP A 161 -27.68 -1.37 -20.91
N VAL A 162 -27.01 -2.46 -20.52
CA VAL A 162 -25.55 -2.53 -20.42
C VAL A 162 -24.96 -2.96 -21.75
N ASP A 163 -24.20 -2.06 -22.37
CA ASP A 163 -23.45 -2.32 -23.59
C ASP A 163 -22.21 -3.18 -23.30
N SER A 164 -21.34 -2.70 -22.42
CA SER A 164 -20.10 -3.36 -22.03
C SER A 164 -19.82 -3.19 -20.54
N ILE A 165 -18.96 -4.07 -19.99
CA ILE A 165 -18.54 -4.04 -18.60
C ILE A 165 -17.03 -4.08 -18.58
N ALA A 166 -16.41 -3.16 -17.84
CA ALA A 166 -14.97 -3.07 -17.69
C ALA A 166 -14.58 -3.21 -16.22
N LEU A 167 -13.46 -3.85 -15.95
CA LEU A 167 -12.86 -3.89 -14.62
C LEU A 167 -11.80 -2.80 -14.54
N ASP A 168 -12.00 -1.80 -13.69
CA ASP A 168 -11.01 -0.75 -13.46
C ASP A 168 -10.19 -1.09 -12.20
N LEU A 169 -8.94 -1.51 -12.44
CA LEU A 169 -7.94 -1.81 -11.42
C LEU A 169 -7.01 -0.63 -11.11
N ASN A 170 -7.15 0.49 -11.85
CA ASN A 170 -6.30 1.66 -11.70
C ASN A 170 -6.72 2.55 -10.52
N GLN A 171 -7.95 2.40 -10.04
CA GLN A 171 -8.43 3.06 -8.83
C GLN A 171 -7.84 2.41 -7.56
N VAL A 172 -7.83 3.19 -6.47
CA VAL A 172 -7.36 2.76 -5.14
C VAL A 172 -8.06 1.47 -4.70
N THR A 173 -9.32 1.31 -5.10
CA THR A 173 -10.13 0.11 -4.94
C THR A 173 -10.57 -0.41 -6.30
N PRO A 174 -10.51 -1.74 -6.56
CA PRO A 174 -11.06 -2.31 -7.78
C PRO A 174 -12.55 -2.02 -7.89
N VAL A 175 -12.97 -1.51 -9.05
CA VAL A 175 -14.37 -1.20 -9.36
C VAL A 175 -14.79 -1.85 -10.68
N LEU A 176 -16.04 -2.29 -10.72
CA LEU A 176 -16.69 -2.75 -11.93
C LEU A 176 -17.40 -1.54 -12.56
N ALA A 177 -17.02 -1.16 -13.77
CA ALA A 177 -17.63 -0.07 -14.52
C ALA A 177 -18.59 -0.63 -15.58
N PHE A 178 -19.83 -0.14 -15.56
CA PHE A 178 -20.85 -0.51 -16.53
C PHE A 178 -20.97 0.60 -17.56
N HIS A 179 -20.85 0.26 -18.83
CA HIS A 179 -21.08 1.15 -19.95
C HIS A 179 -22.49 0.91 -20.47
N LEU A 180 -23.31 1.97 -20.46
CA LEU A 180 -24.69 1.87 -20.88
C LEU A 180 -24.82 2.12 -22.38
N LYS A 181 -25.79 1.47 -23.03
CA LYS A 181 -26.15 1.75 -24.42
C LYS A 181 -26.59 3.20 -24.54
N GLU A 182 -26.16 3.88 -25.60
CA GLU A 182 -26.62 5.24 -25.87
C GLU A 182 -28.13 5.20 -26.15
N VAL A 183 -28.90 5.92 -25.33
CA VAL A 183 -30.30 6.24 -25.61
C VAL A 183 -30.31 7.68 -26.13
N ASP A 184 -30.88 7.88 -27.32
CA ASP A 184 -30.88 9.14 -28.06
C ASP A 184 -31.05 10.39 -27.15
N GLY A 185 -30.03 11.26 -27.13
CA GLY A 185 -30.17 12.66 -26.73
C GLY A 185 -29.67 13.12 -25.34
N PHE A 186 -29.22 12.24 -24.43
CA PHE A 186 -28.79 12.69 -23.09
C PHE A 186 -27.28 12.55 -22.83
N ARG A 187 -26.48 13.52 -23.32
CA ARG A 187 -25.12 13.73 -22.82
C ARG A 187 -25.14 14.49 -21.49
N SER A 188 -25.08 13.76 -20.38
CA SER A 188 -24.59 14.33 -19.13
C SER A 188 -23.10 13.99 -18.97
N ASN A 189 -22.24 14.78 -19.60
CA ASN A 189 -20.78 14.70 -19.41
C ASN A 189 -20.33 15.43 -18.11
N ARG A 190 -21.28 15.72 -17.20
CA ARG A 190 -20.98 16.40 -15.93
C ARG A 190 -20.48 15.37 -14.92
N LYS A 191 -19.19 15.43 -14.62
CA LYS A 191 -18.65 14.86 -13.37
C LYS A 191 -19.39 15.53 -12.21
N SER A 192 -20.07 14.74 -11.37
CA SER A 192 -20.57 15.26 -10.10
C SER A 192 -19.38 15.59 -9.19
N TRP A 193 -19.55 16.50 -8.24
CA TRP A 193 -18.55 16.80 -7.22
C TRP A 193 -18.13 15.55 -6.40
N ALA A 194 -18.96 14.49 -6.42
CA ALA A 194 -18.67 13.18 -5.83
C ALA A 194 -17.91 12.21 -6.77
N GLY A 195 -17.48 12.66 -7.96
CA GLY A 195 -16.68 11.86 -8.90
C GLY A 195 -17.47 10.80 -9.70
N SER A 196 -18.78 10.67 -9.50
CA SER A 196 -19.62 9.71 -10.22
C SER A 196 -20.03 10.25 -11.59
N ASN A 197 -19.74 9.51 -12.66
CA ASN A 197 -20.28 9.79 -13.99
C ASN A 197 -21.59 9.02 -14.17
N PRO A 198 -22.76 9.68 -14.28
CA PRO A 198 -24.05 8.99 -14.41
C PRO A 198 -24.18 8.13 -15.68
N SER A 199 -23.34 8.36 -16.70
CA SER A 199 -23.24 7.52 -17.90
C SER A 199 -22.35 6.29 -17.74
N LYS A 200 -21.66 6.15 -16.60
CA LYS A 200 -20.79 5.01 -16.28
C LYS A 200 -20.99 4.59 -14.81
N PRO A 201 -22.09 3.89 -14.48
CA PRO A 201 -22.29 3.31 -13.16
C PRO A 201 -21.07 2.49 -12.72
N THR A 202 -20.65 2.63 -11.46
CA THR A 202 -19.57 1.82 -10.90
C THR A 202 -19.98 1.08 -9.64
N LEU A 203 -19.45 -0.13 -9.47
CA LEU A 203 -19.66 -0.97 -8.29
C LEU A 203 -18.30 -1.31 -7.66
N GLY A 204 -18.11 -0.92 -6.40
CA GLY A 204 -16.89 -1.22 -5.66
C GLY A 204 -16.81 -2.68 -5.23
N LEU A 205 -15.68 -3.33 -5.49
CA LEU A 205 -15.48 -4.76 -5.17
C LEU A 205 -14.83 -4.98 -3.79
N SER A 206 -14.30 -3.93 -3.16
CA SER A 206 -13.45 -4.04 -1.96
C SER A 206 -14.19 -4.44 -0.67
N ALA A 207 -15.53 -4.42 -0.68
CA ALA A 207 -16.35 -4.89 0.42
C ALA A 207 -16.50 -6.43 0.46
N PHE A 208 -16.16 -7.12 -0.64
CA PHE A 208 -16.31 -8.56 -0.78
C PHE A 208 -14.99 -9.29 -0.50
N SER A 209 -15.07 -10.54 -0.06
CA SER A 209 -13.90 -11.42 0.09
C SER A 209 -13.26 -11.69 -1.28
N PRO A 210 -11.98 -12.10 -1.35
CA PRO A 210 -11.37 -12.43 -2.63
C PRO A 210 -12.17 -13.46 -3.46
N ALA A 211 -12.67 -14.52 -2.82
CA ALA A 211 -13.49 -15.55 -3.44
C ALA A 211 -14.85 -15.01 -3.91
N ASP A 212 -15.50 -14.15 -3.11
CA ASP A 212 -16.78 -13.54 -3.48
C ASP A 212 -16.62 -12.55 -4.63
N GLN A 213 -15.49 -11.84 -4.74
CA GLN A 213 -15.21 -10.96 -5.88
C GLN A 213 -15.15 -11.77 -7.19
N GLU A 214 -14.49 -12.93 -7.19
CA GLU A 214 -14.41 -13.80 -8.38
C GLU A 214 -15.77 -14.37 -8.73
N ARG A 215 -16.49 -14.92 -7.74
CA ARG A 215 -17.86 -15.41 -7.92
C ARG A 215 -18.80 -14.32 -8.44
N LEU A 216 -18.70 -13.10 -7.93
CA LEU A 216 -19.50 -11.96 -8.37
C LEU A 216 -19.18 -11.60 -9.83
N LEU A 217 -17.90 -11.50 -10.19
CA LEU A 217 -17.49 -11.21 -11.57
C LEU A 217 -18.00 -12.27 -12.55
N ASP A 218 -17.90 -13.55 -12.19
CA ASP A 218 -18.42 -14.64 -13.02
C ASP A 218 -19.96 -14.61 -13.11
N ALA A 219 -20.65 -14.32 -12.01
CA ALA A 219 -22.11 -14.24 -11.98
C ALA A 219 -22.66 -13.08 -12.80
N VAL A 220 -22.01 -11.90 -12.73
CA VAL A 220 -22.32 -10.73 -13.57
C VAL A 220 -22.06 -11.07 -15.04
N ARG A 221 -20.90 -11.68 -15.34
CA ARG A 221 -20.53 -12.07 -16.70
C ARG A 221 -21.56 -13.02 -17.32
N ARG A 222 -21.96 -14.08 -16.60
CA ARG A 222 -22.92 -15.08 -17.11
C ARG A 222 -24.24 -14.41 -17.51
N ARG A 223 -24.74 -13.47 -16.70
CA ARG A 223 -26.02 -12.79 -16.93
C ARG A 223 -25.94 -11.77 -18.05
N HIS A 224 -24.89 -10.94 -18.08
CA HIS A 224 -24.68 -10.00 -19.19
C HIS A 224 -24.54 -10.72 -20.54
N ARG A 225 -23.79 -11.83 -20.59
CA ARG A 225 -23.65 -12.63 -21.82
C ARG A 225 -25.00 -13.22 -22.29
N ARG A 226 -25.83 -13.70 -21.36
CA ARG A 226 -27.18 -14.20 -21.68
C ARG A 226 -28.05 -13.08 -22.25
N ALA A 227 -28.02 -11.89 -21.64
CA ALA A 227 -28.77 -10.73 -22.11
C ALA A 227 -28.33 -10.24 -23.50
N MET A 228 -27.04 -10.42 -23.84
CA MET A 228 -26.48 -10.05 -25.15
C MET A 228 -26.53 -11.17 -26.21
N GLY A 229 -27.27 -12.27 -25.96
CA GLY A 229 -27.43 -13.34 -26.95
C GLY A 229 -26.16 -14.14 -27.26
N GLY A 230 -25.17 -14.17 -26.35
CA GLY A 230 -23.95 -14.97 -26.49
C GLY A 230 -22.74 -14.26 -27.12
N SER A 231 -22.92 -13.10 -27.76
CA SER A 231 -21.81 -12.30 -28.32
C SER A 231 -21.25 -11.32 -27.28
N ALA A 232 -20.31 -11.77 -26.45
CA ALA A 232 -19.59 -10.89 -25.51
C ALA A 232 -18.06 -11.12 -25.58
N PRO A 233 -17.33 -10.39 -26.47
CA PRO A 233 -15.92 -10.63 -26.78
C PRO A 233 -14.94 -10.32 -25.63
N GLU A 234 -15.24 -9.37 -24.74
CA GLU A 234 -14.29 -8.90 -23.70
C GLU A 234 -14.32 -9.69 -22.39
N SER A 235 -15.28 -10.61 -22.28
CA SER A 235 -15.70 -11.15 -21.00
C SER A 235 -14.60 -11.91 -20.27
N ALA A 236 -13.87 -12.84 -20.91
CA ALA A 236 -12.81 -13.68 -20.32
C ALA A 236 -11.68 -12.88 -19.62
N ALA A 237 -11.39 -11.66 -20.10
CA ALA A 237 -10.23 -10.87 -19.67
C ALA A 237 -10.32 -10.33 -18.23
N MET A 238 -11.51 -9.93 -17.74
CA MET A 238 -11.64 -9.23 -16.45
C MET A 238 -11.34 -10.10 -15.22
N GLY A 239 -11.90 -11.32 -15.19
CA GLY A 239 -11.62 -12.28 -14.11
C GLY A 239 -10.16 -12.72 -14.12
N ASN A 240 -9.60 -12.91 -15.32
CA ASN A 240 -8.19 -13.23 -15.51
C ASN A 240 -7.29 -12.09 -15.02
N GLU A 241 -7.62 -10.83 -15.27
CA GLU A 241 -6.79 -9.69 -14.85
C GLU A 241 -6.75 -9.49 -13.33
N LEU A 242 -7.90 -9.65 -12.63
CA LEU A 242 -7.93 -9.61 -11.16
C LEU A 242 -7.16 -10.78 -10.56
N ARG A 243 -7.30 -11.98 -11.15
CA ARG A 243 -6.58 -13.18 -10.73
C ARG A 243 -5.08 -13.05 -10.97
N GLU A 244 -4.65 -12.58 -12.15
CA GLU A 244 -3.25 -12.30 -12.47
C GLU A 244 -2.64 -11.31 -11.47
N LYS A 245 -3.36 -10.23 -11.13
CA LYS A 245 -2.89 -9.25 -10.13
C LYS A 245 -2.72 -9.89 -8.75
N ARG A 246 -3.61 -10.80 -8.34
CA ARG A 246 -3.53 -11.53 -7.07
C ARG A 246 -2.42 -12.57 -7.07
N GLU A 247 -2.34 -13.40 -8.10
CA GLU A 247 -1.26 -14.38 -8.29
C GLU A 247 0.10 -13.69 -8.29
N PHE A 248 0.20 -12.52 -8.91
CA PHE A 248 1.39 -11.69 -8.83
C PHE A 248 1.69 -11.20 -7.41
N GLN A 249 0.68 -10.70 -6.68
CA GLN A 249 0.86 -10.26 -5.28
C GLN A 249 1.29 -11.42 -4.38
N GLU A 250 0.68 -12.59 -4.52
CA GLU A 250 1.05 -13.80 -3.78
C GLU A 250 2.45 -14.28 -4.18
N ARG A 251 2.81 -14.23 -5.46
CA ARG A 251 4.16 -14.56 -5.93
C ARG A 251 5.22 -13.65 -5.32
N ILE A 252 5.00 -12.33 -5.35
CA ILE A 252 5.92 -11.36 -4.73
C ILE A 252 5.97 -11.53 -3.21
N LYS A 253 4.84 -11.84 -2.56
CA LYS A 253 4.79 -12.14 -1.13
C LYS A 253 5.51 -13.45 -0.79
N ALA A 254 5.49 -14.45 -1.66
CA ALA A 254 6.23 -15.69 -1.48
C ALA A 254 7.75 -15.47 -1.52
N LEU A 255 8.26 -14.47 -2.26
CA LEU A 255 9.68 -14.10 -2.25
C LEU A 255 10.17 -13.62 -0.88
N GLN A 256 9.30 -12.91 -0.16
CA GLN A 256 9.53 -12.45 1.20
C GLN A 256 8.20 -12.24 1.95
N PRO A 257 7.78 -13.21 2.79
CA PRO A 257 6.49 -13.13 3.48
C PRO A 257 6.41 -11.95 4.46
N TYR A 258 7.53 -11.63 5.12
CA TYR A 258 7.63 -10.59 6.13
C TYR A 258 8.54 -9.45 5.68
N THR A 259 8.01 -8.24 5.68
CA THR A 259 8.71 -7.00 5.31
C THR A 259 9.07 -6.19 6.55
N TRP A 260 9.78 -6.82 7.47
CA TRP A 260 10.03 -6.25 8.79
C TRP A 260 10.90 -4.98 8.72
N ALA A 261 11.78 -4.85 7.73
CA ALA A 261 12.68 -3.68 7.64
C ALA A 261 11.89 -2.42 7.29
N THR A 262 10.92 -2.50 6.38
CA THR A 262 10.00 -1.40 6.05
C THR A 262 9.23 -0.97 7.30
N HIS A 263 8.64 -1.91 8.03
CA HIS A 263 7.89 -1.61 9.26
C HIS A 263 8.79 -1.03 10.35
N ALA A 264 10.01 -1.54 10.52
CA ALA A 264 10.96 -1.04 11.50
C ALA A 264 11.40 0.40 11.19
N LEU A 265 11.65 0.74 9.92
CA LEU A 265 11.96 2.11 9.52
C LEU A 265 10.76 3.04 9.73
N ILE A 266 9.55 2.61 9.39
CA ILE A 266 8.33 3.39 9.65
C ILE A 266 8.18 3.64 11.15
N ALA A 267 8.31 2.60 11.96
CA ALA A 267 8.23 2.70 13.41
C ALA A 267 9.32 3.64 13.96
N ALA A 268 10.56 3.53 13.49
CA ALA A 268 11.65 4.41 13.92
C ALA A 268 11.36 5.90 13.64
N ASN A 269 10.89 6.22 12.43
CA ASN A 269 10.52 7.59 12.05
C ASN A 269 9.36 8.13 12.91
N ILE A 270 8.32 7.31 13.12
CA ILE A 270 7.18 7.69 13.97
C ILE A 270 7.66 7.90 15.41
N MET A 271 8.45 6.99 15.97
CA MET A 271 8.95 7.08 17.33
C MET A 271 9.83 8.30 17.53
N ILE A 272 10.74 8.60 16.60
CA ILE A 272 11.59 9.79 16.65
C ILE A 272 10.73 11.05 16.60
N TRP A 273 9.74 11.12 15.71
CA TRP A 273 8.84 12.26 15.66
C TRP A 273 8.01 12.42 16.95
N LEU A 274 7.49 11.32 17.52
CA LEU A 274 6.82 11.36 18.82
C LEU A 274 7.73 11.85 19.94
N VAL A 275 9.00 11.44 19.95
CA VAL A 275 10.01 11.95 20.89
C VAL A 275 10.21 13.46 20.68
N THR A 276 10.35 13.95 19.44
CA THR A 276 10.50 15.39 19.19
C THR A 276 9.31 16.21 19.71
N LEU A 277 8.09 15.66 19.68
CA LEU A 277 6.94 16.30 20.31
C LEU A 277 7.17 16.51 21.82
N LEU A 278 7.72 15.53 22.54
CA LEU A 278 8.03 15.64 23.97
C LEU A 278 9.06 16.76 24.26
N TYR A 279 9.95 17.04 23.30
CA TYR A 279 10.97 18.09 23.39
C TYR A 279 10.54 19.41 22.74
N GLY A 280 9.24 19.61 22.54
CA GLY A 280 8.68 20.90 22.13
C GLY A 280 8.48 21.08 20.64
N ALA A 281 8.52 20.03 19.82
CA ALA A 281 8.08 20.12 18.42
C ALA A 281 6.58 20.41 18.33
N GLU A 282 6.21 21.25 17.36
CA GLU A 282 4.84 21.56 16.99
C GLU A 282 4.27 20.47 16.07
N PHE A 283 2.99 20.15 16.24
CA PHE A 283 2.32 19.06 15.52
C PHE A 283 2.22 19.30 14.01
N SER A 284 1.90 20.54 13.62
CA SER A 284 1.69 20.93 12.22
C SER A 284 3.00 21.29 11.52
N ARG A 285 3.79 22.18 12.12
CA ARG A 285 5.04 22.69 11.54
C ARG A 285 6.03 23.08 12.63
N THR A 286 7.11 22.32 12.74
CA THR A 286 8.21 22.57 13.68
C THR A 286 9.15 23.65 13.19
N ALA A 287 9.60 24.52 14.11
CA ALA A 287 10.58 25.57 13.80
C ALA A 287 11.93 25.00 13.32
N ALA A 288 12.54 25.65 12.32
CA ALA A 288 13.80 25.19 11.71
C ALA A 288 14.97 25.12 12.70
N GLU A 289 15.02 26.02 13.68
CA GLU A 289 16.05 26.02 14.72
C GLU A 289 16.04 24.75 15.57
N LYS A 290 14.85 24.30 16.00
CA LYS A 290 14.71 23.04 16.75
C LYS A 290 15.17 21.85 15.91
N LEU A 291 14.76 21.83 14.64
CA LEU A 291 15.18 20.79 13.70
C LEU A 291 16.70 20.81 13.48
N LEU A 292 17.33 21.99 13.40
CA LEU A 292 18.77 22.12 13.30
C LEU A 292 19.45 21.59 14.58
N LEU A 293 18.96 21.98 15.75
CA LEU A 293 19.51 21.51 17.03
C LEU A 293 19.48 19.98 17.14
N TRP A 294 18.42 19.33 16.66
CA TRP A 294 18.25 17.88 16.75
C TRP A 294 18.96 17.06 15.67
N GLY A 295 19.67 17.70 14.75
CA GLY A 295 20.43 17.00 13.72
C GLY A 295 19.90 17.13 12.29
N GLY A 296 19.13 18.18 12.00
CA GLY A 296 18.76 18.53 10.64
C GLY A 296 19.99 18.83 9.78
N ASN A 297 19.89 18.54 8.48
CA ASN A 297 20.99 18.67 7.55
C ASN A 297 21.14 20.14 7.13
N ALA A 298 22.35 20.68 7.27
CA ALA A 298 22.71 22.05 6.94
C ALA A 298 24.19 22.10 6.56
N ALA A 299 24.50 22.79 5.47
CA ALA A 299 25.87 22.89 4.95
C ALA A 299 26.84 23.50 5.97
N SER A 300 26.41 24.55 6.69
CA SER A 300 27.23 25.21 7.71
C SER A 300 27.66 24.26 8.83
N GLU A 301 26.76 23.38 9.28
CA GLU A 301 27.05 22.48 10.40
C GLU A 301 27.84 21.25 9.95
N VAL A 302 27.55 20.71 8.76
CA VAL A 302 28.35 19.61 8.19
C VAL A 302 29.80 20.06 7.97
N GLN A 303 30.02 21.30 7.49
CA GLN A 303 31.36 21.87 7.31
C GLN A 303 32.09 22.14 8.64
N LYS A 304 31.37 22.28 9.76
CA LYS A 304 31.95 22.33 11.12
C LYS A 304 32.31 20.94 11.67
N GLY A 305 32.11 19.87 10.88
CA GLY A 305 32.45 18.50 11.26
C GLY A 305 31.27 17.64 11.71
N GLU A 306 30.03 18.15 11.64
CA GLU A 306 28.84 17.41 12.08
C GLU A 306 28.26 16.49 10.97
N TRP A 307 29.11 15.64 10.40
CA TRP A 307 28.77 14.74 9.28
C TRP A 307 27.63 13.76 9.59
N TRP A 308 27.41 13.45 10.86
CA TRP A 308 26.31 12.61 11.34
C TRP A 308 24.93 13.19 10.96
N ARG A 309 24.84 14.50 10.68
CA ARG A 309 23.63 15.17 10.20
C ARG A 309 23.10 14.62 8.88
N LEU A 310 23.99 14.12 8.03
CA LEU A 310 23.59 13.47 6.77
C LEU A 310 22.70 12.26 7.03
N LEU A 311 22.89 11.56 8.16
CA LEU A 311 22.11 10.39 8.56
C LEU A 311 20.93 10.76 9.45
N SER A 312 21.13 11.59 10.49
CA SER A 312 20.06 11.92 11.44
C SER A 312 18.90 12.66 10.78
N ALA A 313 19.18 13.50 9.78
CA ALA A 313 18.16 14.24 9.05
C ALA A 313 17.12 13.35 8.37
N LEU A 314 17.47 12.10 7.99
CA LEU A 314 16.53 11.14 7.39
C LEU A 314 15.38 10.78 8.33
N PHE A 315 15.57 10.93 9.64
CA PHE A 315 14.60 10.51 10.65
C PHE A 315 13.82 11.66 11.29
N LEU A 316 14.31 12.90 11.14
CA LEU A 316 13.62 14.09 11.62
C LEU A 316 12.51 14.50 10.64
N HIS A 317 11.39 14.99 11.17
CA HIS A 317 10.27 15.44 10.35
C HIS A 317 9.73 16.76 10.88
N GLY A 318 9.56 17.72 9.98
CA GLY A 318 9.09 19.07 10.32
C GLY A 318 7.60 19.19 10.66
N GLY A 319 6.84 18.09 10.70
CA GLY A 319 5.40 18.12 11.02
C GLY A 319 4.66 16.84 10.62
N LEU A 320 3.42 16.67 11.07
CA LEU A 320 2.65 15.44 10.85
C LEU A 320 2.42 15.16 9.36
N PHE A 321 2.03 16.16 8.57
CA PHE A 321 1.76 15.95 7.15
C PHE A 321 3.01 15.46 6.41
N HIS A 322 4.17 16.06 6.72
CA HIS A 322 5.44 15.66 6.16
C HIS A 322 5.81 14.22 6.56
N LEU A 323 5.64 13.84 7.83
CA LEU A 323 5.83 12.45 8.28
C LEU A 323 4.87 11.49 7.56
N ALA A 324 3.58 11.78 7.54
CA ALA A 324 2.55 10.92 6.99
C ALA A 324 2.79 10.61 5.51
N MET A 325 3.16 11.62 4.71
CA MET A 325 3.47 11.43 3.30
C MET A 325 4.71 10.57 3.07
N ASN A 326 5.76 10.75 3.89
CA ASN A 326 6.95 9.89 3.83
C ASN A 326 6.62 8.44 4.19
N MET A 327 5.86 8.22 5.27
CA MET A 327 5.52 6.88 5.71
C MET A 327 4.58 6.17 4.73
N LEU A 328 3.66 6.91 4.09
CA LEU A 328 2.83 6.37 3.02
C LEU A 328 3.67 5.96 1.80
N GLY A 329 4.61 6.80 1.37
CA GLY A 329 5.54 6.47 0.29
C GLY A 329 6.42 5.26 0.61
N LEU A 330 6.98 5.23 1.82
CA LEU A 330 7.81 4.12 2.30
C LEU A 330 7.01 2.83 2.43
N TYR A 331 5.78 2.87 2.95
CA TYR A 331 4.93 1.70 3.04
C TYR A 331 4.55 1.15 1.67
N THR A 332 4.13 2.02 0.74
CA THR A 332 3.66 1.58 -0.58
C THR A 332 4.79 1.03 -1.44
N ALA A 333 5.91 1.75 -1.56
CA ALA A 333 7.03 1.32 -2.38
C ALA A 333 7.97 0.35 -1.64
N GLY A 334 8.26 0.61 -0.37
CA GLY A 334 9.21 -0.17 0.43
C GLY A 334 8.80 -1.61 0.63
N MET A 335 7.51 -1.88 0.85
CA MET A 335 6.98 -3.25 0.94
C MET A 335 7.27 -4.08 -0.32
N ILE A 336 7.23 -3.45 -1.49
CA ILE A 336 7.48 -4.13 -2.77
C ILE A 336 8.98 -4.31 -2.96
N VAL A 337 9.77 -3.25 -2.76
CA VAL A 337 11.24 -3.29 -2.93
C VAL A 337 11.87 -4.28 -1.94
N GLU A 338 11.42 -4.31 -0.69
CA GLU A 338 11.90 -5.29 0.31
C GLU A 338 11.58 -6.73 -0.10
N ARG A 339 10.46 -6.98 -0.78
CA ARG A 339 10.15 -8.32 -1.31
C ARG A 339 11.03 -8.70 -2.50
N ILE A 340 11.33 -7.75 -3.37
CA ILE A 340 12.18 -7.96 -4.55
C ILE A 340 13.64 -8.21 -4.14
N TYR A 341 14.20 -7.38 -3.25
CA TYR A 341 15.63 -7.41 -2.92
C TYR A 341 15.95 -8.09 -1.58
N GLY A 342 14.96 -8.27 -0.71
CA GLY A 342 15.14 -8.70 0.68
C GLY A 342 15.52 -7.55 1.62
N PRO A 343 15.39 -7.75 2.95
CA PRO A 343 15.53 -6.69 3.96
C PRO A 343 16.92 -6.06 3.97
N ARG A 344 17.99 -6.85 3.84
CA ARG A 344 19.36 -6.35 3.91
C ARG A 344 19.69 -5.41 2.75
N LEU A 345 19.35 -5.82 1.53
CA LEU A 345 19.58 -4.99 0.33
C LEU A 345 18.63 -3.80 0.28
N PHE A 346 17.39 -3.97 0.75
CA PHE A 346 16.46 -2.86 0.94
C PHE A 346 17.00 -1.80 1.90
N LEU A 347 17.61 -2.18 3.02
CA LEU A 347 18.26 -1.23 3.93
C LEU A 347 19.42 -0.49 3.26
N ILE A 348 20.22 -1.17 2.43
CA ILE A 348 21.29 -0.53 1.63
C ILE A 348 20.69 0.50 0.66
N ILE A 349 19.62 0.14 -0.05
CA ILE A 349 18.89 1.06 -0.95
C ILE A 349 18.38 2.27 -0.16
N TYR A 350 17.63 2.04 0.92
CA TYR A 350 17.01 3.11 1.71
C TYR A 350 18.05 4.05 2.32
N LEU A 351 19.02 3.51 3.08
CA LEU A 351 20.02 4.32 3.78
C LEU A 351 20.99 4.98 2.80
N GLY A 352 21.45 4.24 1.79
CA GLY A 352 22.36 4.76 0.76
C GLY A 352 21.73 5.89 -0.04
N SER A 353 20.47 5.75 -0.45
CA SER A 353 19.74 6.82 -1.13
C SER A 353 19.50 8.03 -0.25
N GLY A 354 19.14 7.82 1.03
CA GLY A 354 18.95 8.93 1.96
C GLY A 354 20.25 9.70 2.20
N LEU A 355 21.36 9.01 2.42
CA LEU A 355 22.68 9.62 2.60
C LEU A 355 23.15 10.39 1.37
N LEU A 356 23.03 9.80 0.18
CA LEU A 356 23.40 10.48 -1.08
C LEU A 356 22.48 11.68 -1.36
N GLY A 357 21.18 11.57 -1.07
CA GLY A 357 20.25 12.69 -1.10
C GLY A 357 20.67 13.83 -0.16
N SER A 358 20.97 13.52 1.11
CA SER A 358 21.48 14.50 2.08
C SER A 358 22.78 15.16 1.61
N ALA A 359 23.71 14.40 1.03
CA ALA A 359 24.96 14.93 0.51
C ALA A 359 24.74 15.85 -0.70
N LEU A 360 23.85 15.47 -1.63
CA LEU A 360 23.52 16.33 -2.78
C LEU A 360 22.79 17.61 -2.36
N SER A 361 21.96 17.54 -1.31
CA SER A 361 21.29 18.71 -0.72
C SER A 361 22.26 19.78 -0.25
N LEU A 362 23.48 19.41 0.20
CA LEU A 362 24.52 20.36 0.61
C LEU A 362 24.95 21.31 -0.52
N HIS A 363 24.70 20.97 -1.78
CA HIS A 363 25.02 21.83 -2.93
C HIS A 363 23.93 22.85 -3.22
N PHE A 364 22.73 22.68 -2.64
CA PHE A 364 21.53 23.46 -2.97
C PHE A 364 20.72 23.79 -1.71
N ALA A 365 19.66 23.04 -1.40
CA ALA A 365 18.68 23.39 -0.38
C ALA A 365 19.30 23.56 1.02
N ALA A 366 20.23 22.67 1.42
CA ALA A 366 20.87 22.72 2.73
C ALA A 366 21.87 23.89 2.90
N GLN A 367 22.09 24.71 1.86
CA GLN A 367 22.86 25.95 1.98
C GLN A 367 22.10 27.06 2.70
N GLN A 368 20.77 27.05 2.60
CA GLN A 368 19.92 28.16 3.06
C GLN A 368 18.76 27.71 3.96
N ALA A 369 18.51 26.40 4.05
CA ALA A 369 17.45 25.84 4.86
C ALA A 369 17.93 24.58 5.60
N VAL A 370 17.22 24.25 6.68
CA VAL A 370 17.44 23.00 7.41
C VAL A 370 16.67 21.89 6.69
N SER A 371 17.39 20.97 6.08
CA SER A 371 16.80 19.82 5.37
C SER A 371 16.58 18.66 6.34
N VAL A 372 15.36 18.12 6.35
CA VAL A 372 14.95 16.98 7.17
C VAL A 372 13.97 16.11 6.40
N GLY A 373 13.82 14.86 6.82
CA GLY A 373 12.80 13.93 6.34
C GLY A 373 13.39 12.74 5.60
N ALA A 374 12.65 11.63 5.64
CA ALA A 374 13.01 10.40 4.95
C ALA A 374 12.88 10.49 3.41
N SER A 375 12.47 11.63 2.87
CA SER A 375 11.99 11.74 1.49
C SER A 375 13.05 11.42 0.44
N GLY A 376 14.32 11.78 0.65
CA GLY A 376 15.41 11.33 -0.22
C GLY A 376 15.53 9.80 -0.27
N ALA A 377 15.44 9.13 0.88
CA ALA A 377 15.43 7.67 0.94
C ALA A 377 14.19 7.07 0.26
N VAL A 378 13.00 7.65 0.46
CA VAL A 378 11.75 7.21 -0.18
C VAL A 378 11.81 7.37 -1.69
N PHE A 379 12.38 8.47 -2.21
CA PHE A 379 12.65 8.64 -3.64
C PHE A 379 13.64 7.60 -4.15
N GLY A 380 14.62 7.20 -3.36
CA GLY A 380 15.48 6.07 -3.68
C GLY A 380 14.76 4.74 -3.78
N VAL A 381 13.86 4.45 -2.84
CA VAL A 381 13.00 3.26 -2.92
C VAL A 381 12.12 3.31 -4.17
N ALA A 382 11.56 4.48 -4.51
CA ALA A 382 10.80 4.68 -5.74
C ALA A 382 11.66 4.45 -7.00
N GLY A 383 12.89 4.98 -7.02
CA GLY A 383 13.86 4.77 -8.10
C GLY A 383 14.25 3.30 -8.27
N ALA A 384 14.50 2.61 -7.15
CA ALA A 384 14.80 1.19 -7.16
C ALA A 384 13.62 0.36 -7.70
N LEU A 385 12.39 0.74 -7.38
CA LEU A 385 11.19 0.09 -7.91
C LEU A 385 11.01 0.36 -9.40
N LEU A 386 11.21 1.60 -9.87
CA LEU A 386 11.19 1.92 -11.29
C LEU A 386 12.25 1.14 -12.09
N ALA A 387 13.47 1.07 -11.57
CA ALA A 387 14.55 0.29 -12.16
C ALA A 387 14.24 -1.22 -12.16
N ALA A 388 13.66 -1.77 -11.10
CA ALA A 388 13.23 -3.16 -11.07
C ALA A 388 12.14 -3.45 -12.12
N VAL A 389 11.16 -2.54 -12.27
CA VAL A 389 10.11 -2.68 -13.28
C VAL A 389 10.68 -2.60 -14.69
N PHE A 390 11.67 -1.74 -14.91
CA PHE A 390 12.35 -1.63 -16.19
C PHE A 390 13.16 -2.88 -16.53
N GLN A 391 13.95 -3.40 -15.58
CA GLN A 391 14.84 -4.54 -15.78
C GLN A 391 14.10 -5.89 -15.90
N HIS A 392 12.98 -6.05 -15.18
CA HIS A 392 12.28 -7.34 -15.04
C HIS A 392 10.84 -7.28 -15.55
N ARG A 393 10.60 -6.49 -16.60
CA ARG A 393 9.27 -6.32 -17.20
C ARG A 393 8.62 -7.65 -17.65
N ASP A 394 9.43 -8.65 -17.94
CA ASP A 394 9.07 -10.03 -18.31
C ASP A 394 8.66 -10.88 -17.10
N LYS A 395 9.25 -10.61 -15.93
CA LYS A 395 8.96 -11.32 -14.67
C LYS A 395 7.89 -10.65 -13.82
N LEU A 396 7.38 -9.50 -14.23
CA LEU A 396 6.33 -8.74 -13.53
C LEU A 396 5.04 -8.75 -14.35
N ALA A 397 3.89 -8.76 -13.67
CA ALA A 397 2.61 -8.65 -14.37
C ALA A 397 2.55 -7.33 -15.16
N ARG A 398 2.13 -7.37 -16.42
CA ARG A 398 2.11 -6.17 -17.30
C ARG A 398 1.25 -5.04 -16.73
N SER A 399 0.11 -5.38 -16.14
CA SER A 399 -0.79 -4.44 -15.46
C SER A 399 -0.10 -3.78 -14.26
N PHE A 400 0.59 -4.58 -13.43
CA PHE A 400 1.39 -4.07 -12.32
C PHE A 400 2.50 -3.13 -12.79
N SER A 401 3.27 -3.52 -13.82
CA SER A 401 4.35 -2.69 -14.36
C SER A 401 3.85 -1.33 -14.85
N LYS A 402 2.76 -1.32 -15.66
CA LYS A 402 2.15 -0.07 -16.16
C LYS A 402 1.59 0.79 -15.03
N GLN A 403 0.82 0.21 -14.11
CA GLN A 403 0.20 0.93 -13.00
C GLN A 403 1.27 1.52 -12.06
N THR A 404 2.29 0.72 -11.74
CA THR A 404 3.40 1.14 -10.86
C THR A 404 4.22 2.24 -11.52
N GLN A 405 4.57 2.11 -12.80
CA GLN A 405 5.28 3.16 -13.55
C GLN A 405 4.48 4.46 -13.61
N ALA A 406 3.18 4.39 -13.93
CA ALA A 406 2.33 5.58 -13.99
C ALA A 406 2.18 6.23 -12.61
N GLY A 407 1.88 5.44 -11.57
CA GLY A 407 1.67 5.95 -10.21
C GLY A 407 2.93 6.53 -9.59
N ILE A 408 4.05 5.80 -9.63
CA ILE A 408 5.33 6.26 -9.08
C ILE A 408 5.91 7.38 -9.94
N GLY A 409 5.81 7.27 -11.27
CA GLY A 409 6.24 8.33 -12.18
C GLY A 409 5.48 9.64 -11.94
N PHE A 410 4.15 9.56 -11.77
CA PHE A 410 3.35 10.71 -11.39
C PHE A 410 3.76 11.26 -10.02
N PHE A 411 3.93 10.41 -9.00
CA PHE A 411 4.39 10.82 -7.67
C PHE A 411 5.73 11.56 -7.74
N VAL A 412 6.75 10.98 -8.38
CA VAL A 412 8.07 11.58 -8.54
C VAL A 412 7.97 12.92 -9.27
N LEU A 413 7.27 12.96 -10.41
CA LEU A 413 7.12 14.18 -11.20
C LEU A 413 6.40 15.28 -10.41
N TYR A 414 5.25 14.94 -9.81
CA TYR A 414 4.45 15.87 -9.04
C TYR A 414 5.22 16.44 -7.85
N SER A 415 5.93 15.59 -7.10
CA SER A 415 6.73 16.02 -5.95
C SER A 415 7.89 16.92 -6.36
N LEU A 416 8.61 16.59 -7.44
CA LEU A 416 9.70 17.45 -7.95
C LEU A 416 9.18 18.80 -8.46
N VAL A 417 8.06 18.81 -9.19
CA VAL A 417 7.42 20.05 -9.67
C VAL A 417 6.99 20.92 -8.49
N GLN A 418 6.41 20.33 -7.44
CA GLN A 418 6.05 21.07 -6.24
C GLN A 418 7.28 21.68 -5.54
N GLY A 419 8.43 21.01 -5.57
CA GLY A 419 9.63 21.54 -4.93
C GLY A 419 10.24 22.78 -5.59
N PHE A 420 9.83 23.12 -6.81
CA PHE A 420 10.17 24.43 -7.40
C PHE A 420 9.24 25.55 -6.94
N GLY A 421 8.03 25.23 -6.48
CA GLY A 421 6.99 26.21 -6.11
C GLY A 421 6.73 26.36 -4.61
N GLN A 422 7.20 25.43 -3.77
CA GLN A 422 6.96 25.43 -2.32
C GLN A 422 8.27 25.42 -1.54
N SER A 423 8.40 26.37 -0.61
CA SER A 423 9.50 26.38 0.35
C SER A 423 9.35 25.21 1.34
N GLY A 424 10.45 24.52 1.64
CA GLY A 424 10.49 23.36 2.53
C GLY A 424 10.48 21.99 1.83
N ILE A 425 10.54 21.95 0.50
CA ILE A 425 10.76 20.72 -0.28
C ILE A 425 12.19 20.72 -0.82
N ASP A 426 12.92 19.62 -0.59
CA ASP A 426 14.30 19.46 -0.98
C ASP A 426 14.44 18.62 -2.26
N ASN A 427 14.35 19.29 -3.41
CA ASN A 427 14.47 18.63 -4.72
C ASN A 427 15.86 18.01 -4.96
N ALA A 428 16.91 18.57 -4.36
CA ALA A 428 18.26 18.02 -4.48
C ALA A 428 18.36 16.67 -3.74
N ALA A 429 17.80 16.59 -2.53
CA ALA A 429 17.70 15.32 -1.81
C ALA A 429 16.84 14.29 -2.56
N HIS A 430 15.72 14.70 -3.17
CA HIS A 430 14.87 13.82 -3.97
C HIS A 430 15.60 13.28 -5.20
N ALA A 431 16.27 14.15 -5.96
CA ALA A 431 17.02 13.75 -7.15
C ALA A 431 18.19 12.81 -6.79
N GLY A 432 18.97 13.16 -5.76
CA GLY A 432 20.09 12.33 -5.29
C GLY A 432 19.62 10.96 -4.82
N GLY A 433 18.55 10.93 -4.03
CA GLY A 433 17.93 9.70 -3.57
C GLY A 433 17.46 8.81 -4.72
N LEU A 434 16.70 9.38 -5.67
CA LEU A 434 16.18 8.69 -6.86
C LEU A 434 17.31 8.06 -7.68
N LEU A 435 18.36 8.81 -7.96
CA LEU A 435 19.52 8.34 -8.73
C LEU A 435 20.27 7.22 -8.01
N ALA A 436 20.51 7.37 -6.71
CA ALA A 436 21.14 6.33 -5.89
C ALA A 436 20.33 5.03 -5.87
N GLY A 437 18.99 5.15 -5.78
CA GLY A 437 18.09 4.01 -5.75
C GLY A 437 18.06 3.26 -7.07
N CYS A 438 17.99 3.99 -8.19
CA CYS A 438 18.11 3.44 -9.54
C CYS A 438 19.45 2.70 -9.70
N LEU A 439 20.57 3.35 -9.36
CA LEU A 439 21.91 2.77 -9.47
C LEU A 439 22.05 1.49 -8.64
N ALA A 440 21.60 1.52 -7.38
CA ALA A 440 21.64 0.35 -6.50
C ALA A 440 20.80 -0.79 -7.10
N ALA A 441 19.59 -0.52 -7.58
CA ALA A 441 18.73 -1.51 -8.21
C ALA A 441 19.29 -2.11 -9.50
N PHE A 442 20.06 -1.36 -10.30
CA PHE A 442 20.73 -1.92 -11.49
C PHE A 442 21.87 -2.88 -11.15
N ILE A 443 22.50 -2.71 -9.98
CA ILE A 443 23.65 -3.52 -9.59
C ILE A 443 23.21 -4.70 -8.71
N LEU A 444 22.32 -4.50 -7.75
CA LEU A 444 21.94 -5.50 -6.75
C LEU A 444 21.17 -6.68 -7.35
N PRO A 445 21.34 -7.90 -6.81
CA PRO A 445 20.55 -9.04 -7.25
C PRO A 445 19.14 -9.02 -6.64
N GLU A 446 18.19 -9.55 -7.38
CA GLU A 446 16.80 -9.72 -6.97
C GLU A 446 16.50 -11.16 -6.58
N ARG A 447 15.44 -11.37 -5.79
CA ARG A 447 15.00 -12.67 -5.30
C ARG A 447 14.18 -13.48 -6.32
N PHE A 448 13.94 -12.94 -7.51
CA PHE A 448 13.27 -13.68 -8.59
C PHE A 448 14.05 -14.93 -9.01
N ASP A 449 15.37 -14.95 -8.79
CA ASP A 449 16.27 -16.08 -9.01
C ASP A 449 17.13 -16.26 -7.74
N LEU A 450 16.74 -17.20 -6.89
CA LEU A 450 17.35 -17.39 -5.57
C LEU A 450 18.78 -17.95 -5.64
N ASP A 451 19.09 -18.73 -6.67
CA ASP A 451 20.42 -19.32 -6.85
C ASP A 451 21.42 -18.24 -7.26
N ARG A 452 21.04 -17.41 -8.23
CA ARG A 452 21.80 -16.21 -8.56
C ARG A 452 21.89 -15.26 -7.37
N TYR A 453 20.78 -15.01 -6.67
CA TYR A 453 20.78 -14.13 -5.51
C TYR A 453 21.83 -14.55 -4.47
N ARG A 454 21.84 -15.82 -4.08
CA ARG A 454 22.77 -16.35 -3.07
C ARG A 454 24.24 -16.25 -3.49
N THR A 455 24.53 -16.48 -4.77
CA THR A 455 25.92 -16.48 -5.28
C THR A 455 26.52 -15.07 -5.38
N VAL A 456 25.73 -14.07 -5.80
CA VAL A 456 26.25 -12.71 -6.03
C VAL A 456 25.88 -11.69 -4.96
N PHE A 457 25.11 -12.08 -3.93
CA PHE A 457 24.62 -11.19 -2.88
C PHE A 457 25.73 -10.33 -2.26
N ALA A 458 26.77 -10.98 -1.73
CA ALA A 458 27.78 -10.30 -0.93
C ALA A 458 28.63 -9.35 -1.79
N SER A 459 29.12 -9.83 -2.93
CA SER A 459 29.96 -9.04 -3.83
C SER A 459 29.24 -7.81 -4.38
N ARG A 460 27.99 -7.95 -4.79
CA ARG A 460 27.18 -6.83 -5.29
C ARG A 460 26.78 -5.87 -4.18
N ALA A 461 26.45 -6.36 -2.98
CA ALA A 461 26.17 -5.51 -1.83
C ALA A 461 27.39 -4.65 -1.45
N ILE A 462 28.59 -5.26 -1.40
CA ILE A 462 29.85 -4.55 -1.12
C ILE A 462 30.12 -3.51 -2.21
N ALA A 463 29.97 -3.87 -3.48
CA ALA A 463 30.18 -2.93 -4.60
C ALA A 463 29.25 -1.71 -4.48
N VAL A 464 27.96 -1.92 -4.22
CA VAL A 464 27.00 -0.83 -4.06
C VAL A 464 27.30 0.03 -2.83
N LEU A 465 27.64 -0.58 -1.70
CA LEU A 465 28.05 0.15 -0.50
C LEU A 465 29.29 1.00 -0.75
N ALA A 466 30.30 0.47 -1.44
CA ALA A 466 31.51 1.20 -1.78
C ALA A 466 31.22 2.37 -2.73
N ILE A 467 30.42 2.15 -3.78
CA ILE A 467 30.06 3.19 -4.75
C ILE A 467 29.24 4.29 -4.06
N LEU A 468 28.15 3.93 -3.37
CA LEU A 468 27.31 4.91 -2.69
C LEU A 468 28.08 5.65 -1.59
N GLY A 469 28.89 4.95 -0.80
CA GLY A 469 29.72 5.55 0.24
C GLY A 469 30.73 6.55 -0.33
N LEU A 470 31.47 6.17 -1.38
CA LEU A 470 32.45 7.05 -2.03
C LEU A 470 31.78 8.28 -2.64
N VAL A 471 30.65 8.10 -3.33
CA VAL A 471 29.93 9.22 -3.94
C VAL A 471 29.33 10.14 -2.89
N THR A 472 28.73 9.61 -1.81
CA THR A 472 28.22 10.41 -0.69
C THR A 472 29.33 11.22 -0.04
N VAL A 473 30.47 10.59 0.28
CA VAL A 473 31.62 11.28 0.89
C VAL A 473 32.19 12.33 -0.05
N GLY A 474 32.37 11.99 -1.34
CA GLY A 474 32.86 12.91 -2.36
C GLY A 474 31.95 14.12 -2.52
N LEU A 475 30.64 13.92 -2.66
CA LEU A 475 29.65 15.00 -2.76
C LEU A 475 29.65 15.88 -1.51
N ALA A 476 29.68 15.29 -0.32
CA ALA A 476 29.68 16.06 0.91
C ALA A 476 30.98 16.84 1.12
N ALA A 477 32.14 16.27 0.79
CA ALA A 477 33.44 16.93 0.86
C ALA A 477 33.60 18.06 -0.17
N MET A 478 32.99 17.90 -1.35
CA MET A 478 33.02 18.89 -2.43
C MET A 478 31.88 19.92 -2.35
N ALA A 479 31.07 19.90 -1.28
CA ALA A 479 30.00 20.87 -1.11
C ALA A 479 30.58 22.31 -1.06
N PRO A 480 29.95 23.28 -1.75
CA PRO A 480 30.40 24.66 -1.72
C PRO A 480 30.35 25.23 -0.30
N LEU A 481 31.27 26.15 0.02
CA LEU A 481 31.30 26.83 1.32
C LEU A 481 29.91 27.37 1.68
N ALA A 482 29.50 27.13 2.92
CA ALA A 482 28.18 27.48 3.39
C ALA A 482 27.90 28.97 3.13
N THR A 483 26.87 29.27 2.35
CA THR A 483 26.51 30.67 2.02
C THR A 483 25.99 31.44 3.23
N VAL A 484 25.43 30.73 4.21
CA VAL A 484 24.91 31.27 5.47
C VAL A 484 25.31 30.34 6.61
N ASP A 485 25.78 30.91 7.74
CA ASP A 485 25.89 30.16 8.99
C ASP A 485 24.49 30.04 9.61
N LEU A 486 23.78 28.96 9.29
CA LEU A 486 22.39 28.73 9.71
C LEU A 486 22.25 28.69 11.23
N GLY A 487 23.21 28.11 11.95
CA GLY A 487 23.21 28.09 13.41
C GLY A 487 23.24 29.49 14.00
N ARG A 488 24.15 30.36 13.53
CA ARG A 488 24.20 31.76 13.97
C ARG A 488 22.99 32.57 13.52
N SER A 489 22.55 32.38 12.27
CA SER A 489 21.42 33.13 11.72
C SER A 489 20.14 32.86 12.50
N LEU A 490 19.83 31.59 12.78
CA LEU A 490 18.63 31.22 13.54
C LEU A 490 18.72 31.67 15.01
N ALA A 491 19.89 31.56 15.65
CA ALA A 491 20.11 32.10 16.99
C ALA A 491 19.92 33.63 17.06
N SER A 492 20.43 34.36 16.06
CA SER A 492 20.30 35.83 16.00
C SER A 492 18.87 36.31 15.78
N SER A 493 18.03 35.51 15.11
CA SER A 493 16.62 35.84 14.88
C SER A 493 15.77 35.79 16.16
N GLN A 494 16.27 35.18 17.23
CA GLN A 494 15.61 35.14 18.54
C GLN A 494 15.92 36.35 19.45
N LEU A 495 17.06 37.03 19.24
CA LEU A 495 17.49 38.15 20.09
C LEU A 495 16.47 39.31 20.15
N PRO A 496 15.83 39.75 19.06
CA PRO A 496 14.81 40.80 19.11
C PRO A 496 13.53 40.39 19.85
N LEU A 497 13.24 39.09 19.97
CA LEU A 497 12.07 38.58 20.70
C LEU A 497 12.32 38.53 22.20
N LEU A 498 13.55 38.17 22.61
CA LEU A 498 13.98 38.21 24.01
C LEU A 498 14.12 39.65 24.52
N GLU A 499 14.67 40.58 23.74
CA GLU A 499 14.74 42.00 24.13
C GLU A 499 13.34 42.64 24.28
N ARG A 500 12.35 42.26 23.47
CA ARG A 500 10.95 42.69 23.64
C ARG A 500 10.25 42.05 24.83
N ALA A 501 10.66 40.84 25.23
CA ALA A 501 10.12 40.16 26.41
C ALA A 501 10.74 40.68 27.71
N VAL A 502 12.03 41.05 27.70
CA VAL A 502 12.77 41.58 28.85
C VAL A 502 12.57 43.08 29.03
N GLY A 503 12.37 43.85 27.94
CA GLY A 503 12.07 45.29 27.99
C GLY A 503 10.63 45.64 28.44
N ARG A 504 9.88 44.67 28.98
CA ARG A 504 8.53 44.84 29.55
C ARG A 504 8.42 44.46 31.03
N PHE A 505 9.56 44.40 31.74
CA PHE A 505 9.57 44.31 33.20
C PHE A 505 9.91 45.65 33.84
#